data_AF-A0A076HKL2-F1
#
_entry.id   AF-A0A076HKL2-F1
#
_cell.length_a   1.000
_cell.length_b   1.000
_cell.length_c   1.000
_cell.angle_alpha   90.00
_cell.angle_beta   90.00
_cell.angle_gamma   90.00
#
_symmetry.space_group_name_H-M   'P 1'
#
loop_
_entity.id
_entity.type
_entity.pdbx_description
1 polymer ?
#
loop_
_entity_poly.entity_id
_entity_poly.type
_entity_poly.pdbx_seq_one_letter_code
_entity_poly.pdbx_strand_id
1 'polypeptide(L)' 'MEFRSRIFATSRGSTIDAIGAGRYLVCNATDCFMVHGLRQAHEAVQRQEKSAL' A
#
# COMPACT_ATOMS: atom_id res chain seq x y z
N MET A 1 -12.12 -16.64 -3.51
CA MET A 1 -12.16 -15.28 -2.94
C MET A 1 -10.73 -14.91 -2.63
N GLU A 2 -10.13 -14.00 -3.39
CA GLU A 2 -8.76 -13.55 -3.08
C GLU A 2 -8.80 -12.78 -1.76
N PHE A 3 -8.02 -13.20 -0.77
CA PHE A 3 -7.95 -12.52 0.52
C PHE A 3 -7.37 -11.12 0.30
N ARG A 4 -8.16 -10.08 0.58
CA ARG A 4 -7.73 -8.68 0.54
C ARG A 4 -8.39 -7.93 1.70
N SER A 5 -7.57 -7.39 2.59
CA SER A 5 -8.05 -6.58 3.72
C SER A 5 -7.32 -5.25 3.75
N ARG A 6 -8.07 -4.14 3.69
CA ARG A 6 -7.48 -2.81 3.79
C ARG A 6 -7.07 -2.54 5.23
N ILE A 7 -5.79 -2.24 5.44
CA ILE A 7 -5.23 -1.98 6.76
C ILE A 7 -4.76 -0.53 6.92
N PHE A 8 -4.62 0.21 5.82
CA PHE A 8 -4.20 1.61 5.85
C PHE A 8 -4.78 2.37 4.65
N ALA A 9 -5.11 3.64 4.86
CA ALA A 9 -5.51 4.58 3.82
C ALA A 9 -5.07 6.01 4.19
N THR A 10 -4.62 6.79 3.21
CA THR A 10 -4.34 8.23 3.36
C THR A 10 -5.48 9.07 2.80
N SER A 11 -5.58 10.33 3.22
CA SER A 11 -6.53 11.30 2.65
C SER A 11 -6.25 11.62 1.17
N ARG A 12 -5.03 11.35 0.68
CA ARG A 12 -4.63 11.49 -0.72
C ARG A 12 -4.95 10.27 -1.58
N GLY A 13 -5.59 9.25 -0.99
CA GLY A 13 -6.07 8.06 -1.71
C GLY A 13 -5.06 6.91 -1.79
N SER A 14 -3.91 7.01 -1.13
CA SER A 14 -2.96 5.90 -1.05
C SER A 14 -3.44 4.84 -0.06
N THR A 15 -3.32 3.55 -0.38
CA THR A 15 -3.82 2.46 0.48
C THR A 15 -2.83 1.33 0.63
N ILE A 16 -2.89 0.62 1.76
CA ILE A 16 -2.23 -0.67 1.96
C ILE A 16 -3.29 -1.72 2.22
N ASP A 17 -3.30 -2.76 1.38
CA ASP A 17 -4.14 -3.92 1.56
C ASP A 17 -3.29 -5.17 1.83
N ALA A 18 -3.61 -5.91 2.88
CA ALA A 18 -3.01 -7.22 3.15
C ALA A 18 -3.59 -8.27 2.19
N ILE A 19 -2.72 -8.96 1.47
CA ILE A 19 -3.09 -10.01 0.49
C ILE A 19 -2.57 -11.41 0.86
N GLY A 20 -2.09 -11.56 2.11
CA GLY A 20 -1.65 -12.83 2.69
C GLY A 20 -0.18 -13.18 2.41
N ALA A 21 0.33 -14.19 3.14
CA ALA A 21 1.73 -14.64 3.07
C ALA A 21 2.77 -13.51 3.28
N GLY A 22 2.46 -12.55 4.16
CA GLY A 22 3.33 -11.39 4.42
C GLY A 22 3.42 -10.41 3.24
N ARG A 23 2.55 -10.53 2.24
CA ARG A 23 2.47 -9.63 1.09
C ARG A 23 1.41 -8.57 1.30
N TYR A 24 1.71 -7.39 0.78
CA TYR A 24 0.88 -6.21 0.86
C TYR A 24 0.79 -5.57 -0.52
N LEU A 25 -0.41 -5.14 -0.89
CA LEU A 25 -0.65 -4.34 -2.07
C LEU A 25 -0.68 -2.87 -1.64
N VAL A 26 0.21 -2.07 -2.21
CA VAL A 26 0.26 -0.63 -2.02
C VAL A 26 -0.30 0.02 -3.27
N CYS A 27 -1.30 0.88 -3.12
CA CYS A 27 -1.92 1.60 -4.24
C CYS A 27 -1.86 3.10 -4.01
N ASN A 28 -1.77 3.86 -5.09
CA ASN A 28 -2.07 5.30 -5.14
C ASN A 28 -3.20 5.53 -6.17
N ALA A 29 -3.40 6.78 -6.63
CA ALA A 29 -4.43 7.11 -7.61
C ALA A 29 -4.19 6.54 -9.03
N THR A 30 -2.96 6.20 -9.38
CA THR A 30 -2.55 5.81 -10.74
C THR A 30 -2.17 4.35 -10.86
N ASP A 31 -1.62 3.75 -9.82
CA ASP A 31 -0.99 2.43 -9.86
C ASP A 31 -1.03 1.72 -8.50
N CYS A 32 -0.85 0.40 -8.59
CA CYS A 32 -0.67 -0.47 -7.43
C CYS A 32 0.54 -1.37 -7.65
N PHE A 33 1.30 -1.62 -6.60
CA PHE A 33 2.38 -2.59 -6.62
C PHE A 33 2.44 -3.40 -5.33
N MET A 34 3.04 -4.57 -5.43
CA MET A 34 3.15 -5.52 -4.33
C MET A 34 4.50 -5.36 -3.62
N VAL A 35 4.47 -5.44 -2.30
CA VAL A 35 5.67 -5.48 -1.46
C VAL A 35 5.57 -6.59 -0.41
N HIS A 36 6.72 -7.00 0.11
CA HIS A 36 6.81 -7.99 1.18
C HIS A 36 7.12 -7.30 2.52
N GLY A 37 6.23 -7.51 3.49
CA GLY A 37 6.35 -6.96 4.83
C GLY A 37 5.69 -5.59 5.01
N LEU A 38 5.03 -5.43 6.15
CA LEU A 38 4.23 -4.25 6.47
C LEU A 38 5.07 -2.97 6.54
N ARG A 39 6.31 -3.07 7.05
CA ARG A 39 7.23 -1.93 7.12
C ARG A 39 7.53 -1.37 5.73
N GLN A 40 7.85 -2.24 4.76
CA GLN A 40 8.10 -1.82 3.39
C GLN A 40 6.87 -1.18 2.75
N ALA A 41 5.67 -1.68 3.08
CA ALA A 41 4.42 -1.09 2.60
C ALA A 41 4.21 0.35 3.12
N HIS A 42 4.47 0.60 4.40
CA HIS A 42 4.42 1.96 4.94
C HIS A 42 5.50 2.87 4.35
N GLU A 43 6.72 2.38 4.17
CA GLU A 43 7.80 3.15 3.53
C GLU A 43 7.46 3.49 2.08
N ALA A 44 6.84 2.57 1.34
CA ALA A 44 6.38 2.77 -0.03
C ALA A 44 5.32 3.89 -0.10
N VAL A 45 4.31 3.85 0.77
CA VAL A 45 3.31 4.93 0.85
C VAL A 45 3.97 6.25 1.21
N GLN A 46 4.86 6.27 2.20
CA GLN A 46 5.56 7.52 2.57
C GLN A 46 6.37 8.11 1.40
N ARG A 47 6.98 7.27 0.55
CA ARG A 47 7.70 7.75 -0.65
C ARG A 47 6.72 8.34 -1.68
N GLN A 48 5.62 7.65 -1.98
CA GLN A 48 4.59 8.16 -2.90
C GLN A 48 4.03 9.52 -2.44
N GLU A 49 3.79 9.65 -1.13
CA GLU A 49 3.22 10.85 -0.52
C GLU A 49 4.21 12.02 -0.42
N LYS A 50 5.52 11.74 -0.41
CA LYS A 50 6.60 12.76 -0.41
C LYS A 50 6.96 13.24 -1.81
N SER A 51 6.88 12.37 -2.83
CA SER A 51 7.16 12.73 -4.22
C SER A 51 6.06 13.54 -4.90
N ALA A 52 4.91 13.74 -4.24
CA ALA A 52 3.78 14.53 -4.75
C ALA A 52 3.83 16.03 -4.36
N LEU A 53 5.01 16.55 -4.02
CA LEU A 53 5.31 17.97 -3.73
C LEU A 53 6.23 18.52 -4.82
#